data_AF-A0A1H9I1D8-F1
#
_entry.id   AF-A0A1H9I1D8-F1
#
_cell.length_a   1.000
_cell.length_b   1.000
_cell.length_c   1.000
_cell.angle_alpha   90.00
_cell.angle_beta   90.00
_cell.angle_gamma   90.00
#
_symmetry.space_group_name_H-M   'P 1'
#
loop_
_entity.id
_entity.type
_entity.pdbx_description
1 polymer ?
#
loop_
_entity_poly.entity_id
_entity_poly.type
_entity_poly.pdbx_seq_one_letter_code
_entity_poly.pdbx_strand_id
1 'polypeptide(L)'
;MDALSIGIIIFATVTALLFKFILYHKICNWMDKDLISGLSAGNSDKQRFLTEQLNQLKNDKVKRKLQHQRLTELADEFEQNR
;
A
#
# COMPACT_ATOMS: atom_id res chain seq x y z
N MET A 1 -29.03 27.85 -17.67
CA MET A 1 -28.42 26.54 -17.37
C MET A 1 -29.16 25.98 -16.19
N ASP A 2 -29.88 24.88 -16.38
CA ASP A 2 -30.68 24.26 -15.32
C ASP A 2 -29.79 23.69 -14.21
N ALA A 3 -30.18 23.96 -12.96
CA ALA A 3 -29.48 23.47 -11.76
C ALA A 3 -29.33 21.94 -11.75
N LEU A 4 -30.24 21.21 -12.39
CA LEU A 4 -30.19 19.76 -12.59
C LEU A 4 -28.95 19.34 -13.41
N SER A 5 -28.63 20.04 -14.49
CA SER A 5 -27.47 19.73 -15.34
C SER A 5 -26.16 19.95 -14.58
N ILE A 6 -26.07 21.03 -13.82
CA ILE A 6 -24.91 21.33 -12.96
C ILE A 6 -24.75 20.26 -11.88
N GLY A 7 -25.85 19.82 -11.24
CA GLY A 7 -25.82 18.76 -10.24
C GLY A 7 -25.30 17.43 -10.78
N ILE A 8 -25.74 17.01 -11.97
CA ILE A 8 -25.29 15.77 -12.61
C ILE A 8 -23.78 15.82 -12.93
N ILE A 9 -23.29 16.96 -13.44
CA ILE A 9 -21.86 17.15 -13.77
C ILE A 9 -20.99 17.08 -12.52
N ILE A 10 -21.42 17.73 -11.43
CA ILE A 10 -20.71 17.69 -10.15
C ILE A 10 -20.69 16.25 -9.64
N PHE A 11 -21.83 15.56 -9.64
CA PHE A 11 -21.93 14.19 -9.17
C PHE A 11 -21.01 13.26 -9.98
N ALA A 12 -21.07 13.32 -11.30
CA ALA A 12 -20.22 12.52 -12.19
C ALA A 12 -18.72 12.76 -11.95
N THR A 13 -18.34 14.03 -11.75
CA THR A 13 -16.94 14.41 -11.49
C THR A 13 -16.46 13.89 -10.13
N VAL A 14 -17.29 14.04 -9.09
CA VAL A 14 -17.00 13.53 -7.75
C VAL A 14 -16.91 12.01 -7.75
N THR A 15 -17.84 11.31 -8.43
CA THR A 15 -17.79 9.85 -8.59
C THR A 15 -16.52 9.41 -9.31
N ALA A 16 -16.10 10.11 -10.38
CA ALA A 16 -14.86 9.79 -11.09
C ALA A 16 -13.62 9.97 -10.21
N LEU A 17 -13.55 11.05 -9.42
CA LEU A 17 -12.47 11.29 -8.47
C LEU A 17 -12.43 10.22 -7.37
N LEU A 18 -13.58 9.89 -6.79
CA LEU A 18 -13.71 8.84 -5.79
C LEU A 18 -13.31 7.48 -6.35
N PHE A 19 -13.74 7.15 -7.57
CA PHE A 19 -13.38 5.89 -8.23
C PHE A 19 -11.87 5.76 -8.40
N LYS A 20 -11.21 6.85 -8.82
CA LYS A 20 -9.75 6.92 -8.97
C LYS A 20 -9.04 6.74 -7.62
N PHE A 21 -9.57 7.35 -6.56
CA PHE A 21 -9.03 7.23 -5.20
C PHE A 21 -9.20 5.80 -4.65
N ILE A 22 -10.38 5.20 -4.82
CA ILE A 22 -10.66 3.83 -4.39
C ILE A 22 -9.79 2.83 -5.13
N LEU A 23 -9.65 2.95 -6.46
CA LEU A 23 -8.77 2.08 -7.23
C LEU A 23 -7.31 2.18 -6.75
N TYR A 24 -6.82 3.41 -6.54
CA TYR A 24 -5.47 3.63 -6.02
C TYR A 24 -5.27 2.95 -4.67
N HIS A 25 -6.20 3.13 -3.73
CA HIS A 25 -6.13 2.57 -2.39
C HIS A 25 -6.25 1.03 -2.41
N LYS A 26 -7.14 0.50 -3.25
CA LYS A 26 -7.38 -0.94 -3.38
C LYS A 26 -6.17 -1.67 -3.99
N ILE A 27 -5.54 -1.07 -5.03
CA ILE A 27 -4.30 -1.59 -5.61
C ILE A 27 -3.16 -1.54 -4.59
N CYS A 28 -3.05 -0.46 -3.82
CA CYS A 28 -2.12 -0.35 -2.68
C CYS A 28 -2.29 -1.53 -1.72
N ASN A 29 -3.52 -1.79 -1.29
CA ASN A 29 -3.83 -2.84 -0.33
C ASN A 29 -3.55 -4.24 -0.89
N TRP A 30 -3.81 -4.47 -2.18
CA TRP A 30 -3.51 -5.75 -2.83
C TRP A 30 -2.01 -5.99 -2.92
N MET A 31 -1.23 -4.98 -3.30
CA MET A 31 0.22 -5.09 -3.45
C MET A 31 0.95 -5.22 -2.11
N ASP A 32 0.45 -4.58 -1.05
CA ASP A 32 0.97 -4.73 0.32
C ASP A 32 0.76 -6.16 0.83
N LYS A 33 -0.42 -6.72 0.55
CA LYS A 33 -0.77 -8.11 0.88
C LYS A 33 0.08 -9.11 0.09
N ASP A 34 0.35 -8.81 -1.18
CA ASP A 34 1.23 -9.60 -2.05
C ASP A 34 2.69 -9.53 -1.59
N LEU A 35 3.17 -8.33 -1.20
CA LEU A 35 4.51 -8.14 -0.67
C LEU A 35 4.73 -8.92 0.62
N ILE A 36 3.81 -8.81 1.58
CA ILE A 36 3.88 -9.56 2.84
C ILE A 36 3.85 -11.06 2.55
N SER A 37 3.00 -11.50 1.61
CA SER A 37 2.92 -12.90 1.21
C SER A 37 4.24 -13.38 0.58
N GLY A 38 4.83 -12.61 -0.34
CA GLY A 38 6.09 -12.95 -1.02
C GLY A 38 7.30 -12.93 -0.10
N LEU A 39 7.43 -11.91 0.76
CA LEU A 39 8.52 -11.82 1.75
C LEU A 39 8.40 -12.82 2.88
N SER A 40 7.19 -13.25 3.22
CA SER A 40 7.01 -14.22 4.29
C SER A 40 7.52 -15.60 3.92
N ALA A 41 7.49 -16.01 2.63
CA ALA A 41 7.97 -17.31 2.15
C ALA A 41 7.68 -18.51 3.10
N GLY A 42 6.56 -18.48 3.83
CA GLY A 42 6.17 -19.48 4.83
C GLY A 42 6.84 -19.41 6.22
N ASN A 43 7.70 -18.42 6.50
CA ASN A 43 8.35 -18.21 7.81
C ASN A 43 7.63 -17.14 8.64
N SER A 44 6.88 -17.59 9.65
CA SER A 44 6.10 -16.76 10.57
C SER A 44 6.93 -15.74 11.37
N ASP A 45 8.18 -16.07 11.72
CA ASP A 45 9.06 -15.19 12.50
C ASP A 45 9.63 -14.03 11.66
N LYS A 46 10.11 -14.33 10.44
CA LYS A 46 10.54 -13.29 9.47
C LYS A 46 9.35 -12.39 9.12
N GLN A 47 8.16 -12.98 8.96
CA GLN A 47 6.93 -12.24 8.69
C GLN A 47 6.57 -11.26 9.80
N ARG A 48 6.62 -11.65 11.08
CA ARG A 48 6.30 -10.71 12.18
C ARG A 48 7.30 -9.56 12.25
N PHE A 49 8.59 -9.85 12.11
CA PHE A 49 9.64 -8.83 12.17
C PHE A 49 9.52 -7.82 11.01
N LEU A 50 9.34 -8.31 9.78
CA LEU A 50 9.10 -7.48 8.60
C LEU A 50 7.78 -6.69 8.71
N THR A 51 6.74 -7.29 9.29
CA THR A 51 5.44 -6.61 9.48
C THR A 51 5.53 -5.48 10.51
N GLU A 52 6.26 -5.66 11.61
CA GLU A 52 6.47 -4.59 12.60
C GLU A 52 7.26 -3.42 11.99
N GLN A 53 8.33 -3.70 11.25
CA GLN A 53 9.11 -2.67 10.54
C GLN A 53 8.25 -1.95 9.48
N LEU A 54 7.43 -2.70 8.73
CA LEU A 54 6.50 -2.14 7.74
C LEU A 54 5.45 -1.23 8.39
N ASN A 55 4.94 -1.63 9.57
CA ASN A 55 3.96 -0.85 10.31
C ASN A 55 4.55 0.47 10.86
N GLN A 56 5.79 0.44 11.35
CA GLN A 56 6.51 1.66 11.75
C GLN A 56 6.72 2.60 10.54
N LEU A 57 7.17 2.07 9.40
CA LEU A 57 7.36 2.84 8.18
C LEU A 57 6.04 3.39 7.59
N LYS A 58 4.91 2.67 7.78
CA LYS A 58 3.57 3.14 7.41
C LYS A 58 3.13 4.32 8.27
N ASN A 59 3.46 4.28 9.57
CA ASN A 59 3.16 5.37 10.51
C ASN A 59 3.88 6.66 10.10
N ASP A 60 5.12 6.53 9.63
CA ASP A 60 5.95 7.64 9.14
C ASP A 60 5.51 8.20 7.76
N LYS A 61 4.43 7.69 7.14
CA LYS A 61 3.97 8.08 5.78
C LYS A 61 5.07 8.02 4.73
N VAL A 62 6.03 7.10 4.87
CA VAL A 62 7.11 6.95 3.90
C VAL A 62 6.55 6.48 2.57
N LYS A 63 6.98 7.11 1.46
CA LYS A 63 6.59 6.71 0.10
C LYS A 63 6.86 5.21 -0.08
N ARG A 64 5.80 4.46 -0.41
CA ARG A 64 5.76 2.99 -0.62
C ARG A 64 6.99 2.40 -1.32
N LYS A 65 7.56 3.08 -2.32
CA LYS A 65 8.77 2.64 -3.03
C LYS A 65 9.99 2.49 -2.11
N LEU A 66 10.14 3.40 -1.15
CA LEU A 66 11.21 3.37 -0.16
C LEU A 66 10.95 2.34 0.94
N GLN A 67 9.67 2.08 1.27
CA GLN A 67 9.29 0.98 2.17
C GLN A 67 9.71 -0.37 1.59
N HIS A 68 9.40 -0.63 0.31
CA HIS A 68 9.83 -1.86 -0.36
C HIS A 68 11.35 -2.01 -0.34
N GLN A 69 12.09 -0.94 -0.67
CA GLN A 69 13.54 -0.97 -0.73
C GLN A 69 14.16 -1.26 0.65
N ARG A 70 13.66 -0.61 1.71
CA ARG A 70 14.07 -0.86 3.09
C ARG A 70 13.72 -2.27 3.58
N LEU A 71 12.56 -2.80 3.20
CA LEU A 71 12.17 -4.17 3.55
C LEU A 71 13.01 -5.22 2.84
N THR A 72 13.37 -4.97 1.57
CA THR A 72 14.29 -5.85 0.83
C THR A 72 15.68 -5.82 1.45
N GLU A 73 16.23 -4.63 1.76
CA GLU A 73 17.51 -4.51 2.49
C GLU A 73 17.50 -5.28 3.82
N LEU A 74 16.46 -5.07 4.64
CA LEU A 74 16.32 -5.75 5.93
C LEU A 74 16.16 -7.27 5.79
N ALA A 75 15.45 -7.73 4.77
CA ALA A 75 15.28 -9.15 4.51
C ALA A 75 16.59 -9.81 4.05
N ASP A 76 17.38 -9.12 3.24
CA ASP A 76 18.71 -9.53 2.75
C ASP A 76 19.70 -9.59 3.92
N GLU A 77 19.73 -8.56 4.78
CA GLU A 77 20.55 -8.52 6.00
C GLU A 77 20.23 -9.69 6.96
N PHE A 78 18.95 -10.03 7.10
CA PHE A 78 18.51 -11.14 7.95
C PHE A 78 18.82 -12.52 7.35
N GLU A 79 18.92 -12.62 6.03
CA GLU A 79 19.31 -13.85 5.34
C GLU A 79 20.84 -14.02 5.31
N GLN A 80 21.58 -12.92 5.24
CA GLN A 80 23.04 -12.90 5.21
C GLN A 80 23.66 -13.09 6.61
N ASN A 81 22.94 -12.73 7.67
CA ASN A 81 23.37 -12.86 9.06
C ASN A 81 22.91 -14.17 9.74
N ARG A 82 22.47 -15.18 8.97
CA ARG A 82 22.10 -16.53 9.43
C ARG A 82 22.93 -17.59 8.70
#